data_AF-A0A8H3TRF5-F1
#
_entry.id   AF-A0A8H3TRF5-F1
#
_cell.length_a   1.000
_cell.length_b   1.000
_cell.length_c   1.000
_cell.angle_alpha   90.00
_cell.angle_beta   90.00
_cell.angle_gamma   90.00
#
_symmetry.space_group_name_H-M   'P 1'
#
loop_
_entity.id
_entity.type
_entity.pdbx_description
1 polymer ?
#
loop_
_entity_poly.entity_id
_entity_poly.type
_entity_poly.pdbx_seq_one_letter_code
_entity_poly.pdbx_strand_id
1 'polypeptide(L)'
;MPKATSQKLSRQQAPALSSAASRPAKKGGAAGEEGGAAGGGGKNHLFDTAKFGQHILMNPLVAQGIVDKANLKQTDVVLEVGPGTGNLTVRILEQCRKVVAVEMDPRMASEVTKRVLGKPEQRKLELIIGDFVKAELPYFDVCISNTPYQISSPLVFKLLSHRPIIRTAVLMFQREFALRLCAQPGTSLWCRLSANVQLFATVEHIMKVGKANFRPPPLVESSVVRMSPKNPPPAVRFEEFDGLGRVVFSRRNKTVRACFQARGVKDLLEANYKTWCSESGKILEDGFDFGQYIETILEDSGFGENRAAKMDVPDLLKLLATFNSLGIHFA
;
A
#
# COMPACT_ATOMS: atom_id res chain seq x y z
N MET A 1 -3.72 14.78 9.66
CA MET A 1 -4.28 13.77 8.73
C MET A 1 -5.31 12.98 9.50
N PRO A 2 -6.61 13.07 9.17
CA PRO A 2 -7.63 12.37 9.92
C PRO A 2 -7.57 10.86 9.62
N LYS A 3 -7.96 10.07 10.64
CA LYS A 3 -7.98 8.60 10.62
C LYS A 3 -8.86 8.11 9.46
N ALA A 4 -8.35 7.17 8.66
CA ALA A 4 -9.09 6.53 7.59
C ALA A 4 -10.35 5.84 8.14
N THR A 5 -11.50 6.49 8.03
CA THR A 5 -12.81 5.90 8.27
C THR A 5 -13.18 5.05 7.06
N SER A 6 -12.84 3.76 7.14
CA SER A 6 -13.38 2.74 6.27
C SER A 6 -14.86 2.55 6.59
N GLN A 7 -15.77 3.05 5.73
CA GLN A 7 -17.14 2.55 5.69
C GLN A 7 -17.58 2.16 4.28
N LYS A 8 -17.90 0.86 4.19
CA LYS A 8 -18.91 0.17 3.35
C LYS A 8 -18.78 0.22 1.82
N LEU A 9 -18.27 -0.89 1.28
CA LEU A 9 -18.78 -1.50 0.04
C LEU A 9 -18.69 -3.03 0.18
N SER A 10 -19.69 -3.64 0.83
CA SER A 10 -19.93 -5.08 0.74
C SER A 10 -20.81 -5.35 -0.49
N ARG A 11 -20.26 -5.94 -1.54
CA ARG A 11 -21.04 -6.64 -2.56
C ARG A 11 -20.84 -8.14 -2.36
N GLN A 12 -21.88 -8.77 -1.85
CA GLN A 12 -22.02 -10.22 -1.81
C GLN A 12 -22.10 -10.75 -3.25
N GLN A 13 -21.27 -11.72 -3.60
CA GLN A 13 -21.52 -12.63 -4.71
C GLN A 13 -21.57 -14.04 -4.13
N ALA A 14 -22.76 -14.63 -4.12
CA ALA A 14 -23.00 -16.04 -3.89
C ALA A 14 -22.59 -16.83 -5.15
N PRO A 15 -22.00 -18.03 -5.03
CA PRO A 15 -21.71 -18.87 -6.18
C PRO A 15 -22.97 -19.59 -6.67
N ALA A 16 -23.18 -19.55 -7.99
CA ALA A 16 -24.26 -20.23 -8.68
C ALA A 16 -24.06 -21.75 -8.69
N LEU A 17 -25.11 -22.47 -8.32
CA LEU A 17 -25.28 -23.92 -8.52
C LEU A 17 -25.51 -24.20 -10.01
N SER A 18 -24.75 -25.13 -10.60
CA SER A 18 -25.10 -25.73 -11.89
C SER A 18 -25.01 -27.26 -11.84
N SER A 19 -26.21 -27.85 -11.98
CA SER A 19 -26.57 -29.10 -12.65
C SER A 19 -25.86 -30.40 -12.28
N ALA A 20 -26.64 -31.26 -11.61
CA ALA A 20 -26.48 -32.70 -11.59
C ALA A 20 -26.62 -33.32 -13.00
N ALA A 21 -25.75 -34.27 -13.32
CA ALA A 21 -26.02 -35.33 -14.28
C ALA A 21 -25.39 -36.64 -13.76
N SER A 22 -26.21 -37.67 -13.75
CA SER A 22 -26.02 -38.99 -13.18
C SER A 22 -25.23 -39.93 -14.09
N ARG A 23 -24.47 -40.89 -13.52
CA ARG A 23 -24.40 -42.34 -13.89
C ARG A 23 -23.27 -43.10 -13.14
N PRO A 24 -23.28 -44.45 -13.10
CA PRO A 24 -23.39 -45.20 -11.84
C PRO A 24 -22.12 -45.98 -11.43
N ALA A 25 -22.17 -46.51 -10.21
CA ALA A 25 -21.16 -47.39 -9.61
C ALA A 25 -21.15 -48.82 -10.19
N LYS A 26 -19.95 -49.42 -10.35
CA LYS A 26 -19.68 -50.84 -10.04
C LYS A 26 -18.18 -51.21 -10.02
N LYS A 27 -17.81 -51.85 -8.89
CA LYS A 27 -16.92 -53.02 -8.65
C LYS A 27 -15.49 -53.10 -9.24
N GLY A 28 -14.52 -53.16 -8.32
CA GLY A 28 -13.69 -54.35 -8.03
C GLY A 28 -12.44 -54.62 -8.87
N GLY A 29 -11.28 -54.77 -8.22
CA GLY A 29 -10.07 -55.35 -8.81
C GLY A 29 -8.79 -54.99 -8.05
N ALA A 30 -7.96 -55.98 -7.73
CA ALA A 30 -6.83 -55.91 -6.81
C ALA A 30 -5.46 -55.74 -7.49
N ALA A 31 -4.47 -55.38 -6.65
CA ALA A 31 -3.01 -55.60 -6.73
C ALA A 31 -2.16 -54.80 -7.74
N GLY A 32 -1.03 -54.29 -7.24
CA GLY A 32 0.08 -53.71 -7.99
C GLY A 32 0.91 -52.75 -7.14
N GLU A 33 1.90 -53.27 -6.40
CA GLU A 33 3.00 -52.49 -5.84
C GLU A 33 3.84 -51.88 -6.96
N GLU A 34 4.22 -50.60 -6.84
CA GLU A 34 5.51 -50.12 -7.34
C GLU A 34 5.89 -48.80 -6.65
N GLY A 35 7.14 -48.75 -6.20
CA GLY A 35 7.66 -47.70 -5.33
C GLY A 35 7.94 -46.38 -6.04
N GLY A 36 7.76 -45.29 -5.32
CA GLY A 36 8.15 -43.95 -5.74
C GLY A 36 8.29 -43.04 -4.53
N ALA A 37 9.54 -42.80 -4.11
CA ALA A 37 9.87 -41.86 -3.05
C ALA A 37 9.41 -40.44 -3.41
N ALA A 38 8.29 -40.00 -2.86
CA ALA A 38 7.81 -38.63 -2.97
C ALA A 38 8.20 -37.85 -1.71
N GLY A 39 9.12 -36.91 -1.87
CA GLY A 39 9.58 -36.00 -0.83
C GLY A 39 8.40 -35.27 -0.18
N GLY A 40 8.26 -35.46 1.13
CA GLY A 40 7.19 -34.88 1.94
C GLY A 40 7.21 -33.35 1.90
N GLY A 41 6.31 -32.78 1.11
CA GLY A 41 5.88 -31.38 1.21
C GLY A 41 5.13 -31.18 2.53
N GLY A 42 5.85 -31.08 3.64
CA GLY A 42 5.27 -30.83 4.95
C GLY A 42 4.44 -29.54 4.93
N LYS A 43 3.12 -29.67 5.00
CA LYS A 43 2.24 -28.58 5.43
C LYS A 43 2.62 -28.26 6.87
N ASN A 44 3.03 -27.03 7.15
CA ASN A 44 3.19 -26.60 8.54
C ASN A 44 1.79 -26.49 9.15
N HIS A 45 1.29 -27.56 9.76
CA HIS A 45 -0.03 -27.64 10.39
C HIS A 45 -0.22 -26.67 11.57
N LEU A 46 0.85 -26.01 12.01
CA LEU A 46 0.82 -25.06 13.12
C LEU A 46 0.25 -23.68 12.74
N PHE A 47 0.37 -23.29 11.47
CA PHE A 47 0.06 -21.93 11.01
C PHE A 47 -0.96 -21.94 9.88
N ASP A 48 -2.01 -21.13 10.03
CA ASP A 48 -3.04 -20.98 9.01
C ASP A 48 -2.61 -19.97 7.92
N THR A 49 -1.44 -20.22 7.34
CA THR A 49 -0.82 -19.37 6.31
C THR A 49 -1.75 -19.15 5.11
N ALA A 50 -2.60 -20.13 4.79
CA ALA A 50 -3.59 -20.04 3.72
C ALA A 50 -4.71 -19.04 4.07
N LYS A 51 -5.28 -19.11 5.28
CA LYS A 51 -6.35 -18.19 5.72
C LYS A 51 -5.89 -16.73 5.77
N PHE A 52 -4.63 -16.49 6.14
CA PHE A 52 -4.07 -15.15 6.21
C PHE A 52 -3.32 -14.72 4.93
N GLY A 53 -3.26 -15.58 3.90
CA GLY A 53 -2.51 -15.30 2.66
C GLY A 53 -1.03 -15.02 2.90
N GLN A 54 -0.44 -15.64 3.93
CA GLN A 54 0.92 -15.39 4.37
C GLN A 54 1.93 -16.25 3.58
N HIS A 55 2.98 -15.59 3.09
CA HIS A 55 4.10 -16.21 2.39
C HIS A 55 5.37 -15.97 3.20
N ILE A 56 5.88 -17.02 3.86
CA ILE A 56 7.05 -16.89 4.74
C ILE A 56 8.31 -16.85 3.87
N LEU A 57 9.10 -15.79 3.98
CA LEU A 57 10.40 -15.67 3.31
C LEU A 57 11.39 -16.65 3.95
N MET A 58 11.80 -17.68 3.20
CA MET A 58 12.68 -18.75 3.68
C MET A 58 14.14 -18.58 3.28
N ASN A 59 14.43 -17.81 2.22
CA ASN A 59 15.80 -17.65 1.74
C ASN A 59 16.61 -16.71 2.65
N PRO A 60 17.64 -17.22 3.37
CA PRO A 60 18.43 -16.41 4.30
C PRO A 60 19.24 -15.31 3.61
N LEU A 61 19.69 -15.52 2.36
CA LEU A 61 20.45 -14.53 1.60
C LEU A 61 19.57 -13.35 1.18
N VAL A 62 18.32 -13.62 0.79
CA VAL A 62 17.35 -12.56 0.49
C VAL A 62 17.00 -11.78 1.75
N ALA A 63 16.78 -12.48 2.87
CA ALA A 63 16.52 -11.85 4.15
C ALA A 63 17.68 -10.93 4.58
N GLN A 64 18.93 -11.40 4.46
CA GLN A 64 20.10 -10.59 4.74
C GLN A 64 20.18 -9.38 3.80
N GLY A 65 19.99 -9.58 2.49
CA GLY A 65 20.00 -8.49 1.53
C GLY A 65 18.95 -7.41 1.80
N ILE A 66 17.76 -7.77 2.32
CA ILE A 66 16.75 -6.79 2.75
C ILE A 66 17.27 -5.94 3.92
N VAL A 67 17.85 -6.58 4.94
CA VAL A 67 18.37 -5.91 6.14
C VAL A 67 19.56 -5.02 5.78
N ASP A 68 20.49 -5.50 4.95
CA ASP A 68 21.65 -4.72 4.49
C ASP A 68 21.20 -3.46 3.74
N LYS A 69 20.15 -3.58 2.90
CA LYS A 69 19.58 -2.44 2.17
C LYS A 69 18.80 -1.48 3.06
N ALA A 70 18.44 -1.86 4.28
CA ALA A 70 17.86 -0.94 5.26
C ALA A 70 18.91 0.01 5.87
N ASN A 71 20.20 -0.31 5.74
CA ASN A 71 21.31 0.50 6.27
C ASN A 71 21.05 0.92 7.72
N LEU A 72 20.81 -0.09 8.57
CA LEU A 72 20.47 0.07 9.98
C LEU A 72 21.66 0.62 10.76
N LYS A 73 21.35 1.47 11.74
CA LYS A 73 22.31 1.94 12.73
C LYS A 73 22.08 1.22 14.04
N GLN A 74 23.14 1.03 14.81
CA GLN A 74 23.07 0.43 16.15
C GLN A 74 22.18 1.22 17.13
N THR A 75 21.89 2.49 16.83
CA THR A 75 20.97 3.34 17.60
C THR A 75 19.52 3.24 17.18
N ASP A 76 19.23 2.66 16.01
CA ASP A 76 17.90 2.68 15.42
C ASP A 76 16.91 1.82 16.22
N VAL A 77 15.68 2.32 16.33
CA VAL A 77 14.51 1.52 16.64
C VAL A 77 13.88 1.09 15.32
N VAL A 78 13.74 -0.22 15.13
CA VAL A 78 13.17 -0.80 13.90
C VAL A 78 11.76 -1.29 14.16
N LEU A 79 10.81 -0.85 13.35
CA LEU A 79 9.49 -1.46 13.26
C LEU A 79 9.55 -2.61 12.25
N GLU A 80 9.18 -3.81 12.68
CA GLU A 80 8.92 -4.93 11.79
C GLU A 80 7.41 -5.19 11.71
N VAL A 81 6.83 -5.12 10.51
CA VAL A 81 5.42 -5.47 10.32
C VAL A 81 5.33 -6.87 9.71
N GLY A 82 4.59 -7.76 10.36
CA GLY A 82 4.47 -9.15 9.94
C GLY A 82 5.80 -9.92 10.03
N PRO A 83 6.37 -10.09 11.23
CA PRO A 83 7.61 -10.86 11.42
C PRO A 83 7.46 -12.33 10.99
N GLY A 84 6.22 -12.87 10.95
CA GLY A 84 5.95 -14.26 10.60
C GLY A 84 6.69 -15.19 11.56
N THR A 85 7.54 -16.07 11.03
CA THR A 85 8.36 -16.96 11.86
C THR A 85 9.60 -16.29 12.44
N GLY A 86 9.87 -15.01 12.15
CA GLY A 86 11.02 -14.28 12.69
C GLY A 86 12.33 -14.47 11.94
N ASN A 87 12.28 -14.84 10.65
CA ASN A 87 13.48 -14.99 9.81
C ASN A 87 14.19 -13.66 9.54
N LEU A 88 13.41 -12.57 9.41
CA LEU A 88 13.95 -11.20 9.31
C LEU A 88 14.27 -10.66 10.71
N THR A 89 13.36 -10.82 11.67
CA THR A 89 13.53 -10.35 13.06
C THR A 89 14.90 -10.62 13.66
N VAL A 90 15.38 -11.87 13.59
CA VAL A 90 16.68 -12.24 14.18
C VAL A 90 17.85 -11.48 13.56
N ARG A 91 17.82 -11.22 12.25
CA ARG A 91 18.86 -10.46 11.53
C ARG A 91 18.78 -8.97 11.83
N ILE A 92 17.57 -8.44 12.01
CA ILE A 92 17.35 -7.04 12.39
C ILE A 92 17.88 -6.78 13.80
N LEU A 93 17.60 -7.70 14.75
CA LEU A 93 18.02 -7.59 16.16
C LEU A 93 19.55 -7.52 16.35
N GLU A 94 20.31 -8.11 15.43
CA GLU A 94 21.78 -8.06 15.42
C GLU A 94 22.34 -6.66 15.07
N GLN A 95 21.56 -5.83 14.37
CA GLN A 95 22.06 -4.58 13.77
C GLN A 95 21.45 -3.29 14.35
N CYS A 96 20.53 -3.40 15.31
CA CYS A 96 19.81 -2.25 15.85
C CYS A 96 19.73 -2.25 17.40
N ARG A 97 19.20 -1.15 17.94
CA ARG A 97 18.98 -0.97 19.37
C ARG A 97 17.78 -1.78 19.84
N LYS A 98 16.68 -1.73 19.09
CA LYS A 98 15.38 -2.28 19.47
C LYS A 98 14.57 -2.65 18.23
N VAL A 99 13.84 -3.76 18.29
CA VAL A 99 12.83 -4.12 17.30
C VAL A 99 11.46 -4.09 17.97
N VAL A 100 10.54 -3.36 17.36
CA VAL A 100 9.10 -3.42 17.68
C VAL A 100 8.45 -4.21 16.55
N ALA A 101 7.95 -5.40 16.84
CA ALA A 101 7.33 -6.27 15.85
C ALA A 101 5.81 -6.28 16.03
N VAL A 102 5.07 -5.98 14.96
CA VAL A 102 3.59 -6.01 14.95
C VAL A 102 3.13 -7.24 14.19
N GLU A 103 2.42 -8.13 14.88
CA GLU A 103 1.94 -9.39 14.31
C GLU A 103 0.45 -9.60 14.64
N MET A 104 -0.33 -9.97 13.63
CA MET A 104 -1.75 -10.24 13.81
C MET A 104 -1.98 -11.63 14.39
N ASP A 105 -1.18 -12.63 13.99
CA ASP A 105 -1.31 -14.01 14.47
C ASP A 105 -0.54 -14.23 15.79
N PRO A 106 -1.23 -14.41 16.94
CA PRO A 106 -0.56 -14.63 18.22
C PRO A 106 0.35 -15.87 18.23
N ARG A 107 0.08 -16.86 17.37
CA ARG A 107 0.92 -18.06 17.23
C ARG A 107 2.28 -17.70 16.64
N MET A 108 2.30 -16.89 15.58
CA MET A 108 3.53 -16.38 14.98
C MET A 108 4.32 -15.52 15.97
N ALA A 109 3.65 -14.62 16.69
CA ALA A 109 4.30 -13.82 17.74
C ALA A 109 4.97 -14.69 18.82
N SER A 110 4.33 -15.79 19.19
CA SER A 110 4.91 -16.77 20.13
C SER A 110 6.16 -17.44 19.58
N GLU A 111 6.19 -17.76 18.28
CA GLU A 111 7.36 -18.36 17.64
C GLU A 111 8.55 -17.40 17.54
N VAL A 112 8.29 -16.13 17.22
CA VAL A 112 9.33 -15.08 17.26
C VAL A 112 9.93 -14.98 18.67
N THR A 113 9.08 -14.98 19.70
CA THR A 113 9.52 -14.95 21.11
C THR A 113 10.41 -16.16 21.45
N LYS A 114 9.99 -17.38 21.07
CA LYS A 114 10.77 -18.60 21.32
C LYS A 114 12.15 -18.55 20.65
N ARG A 115 12.26 -17.96 19.45
CA ARG A 115 13.54 -17.88 18.71
C ARG A 115 14.59 -17.03 19.38
N VAL A 116 14.18 -16.03 20.15
CA VAL A 116 15.08 -15.13 20.88
C VAL A 116 15.21 -15.51 22.35
N LEU A 117 14.41 -16.47 22.84
CA LEU A 117 14.39 -16.87 24.24
C LEU A 117 15.77 -17.29 24.75
N GLY A 118 16.20 -16.69 25.86
CA GLY A 118 17.49 -16.94 26.49
C GLY A 118 18.68 -16.27 25.79
N LYS A 119 18.45 -15.48 24.74
CA LYS A 119 19.50 -14.74 24.03
C LYS A 119 19.50 -13.25 24.42
N PRO A 120 20.64 -12.54 24.30
CA PRO A 120 20.71 -11.10 24.58
C PRO A 120 19.69 -10.28 23.80
N GLU A 121 19.38 -10.68 22.57
CA GLU A 121 18.44 -10.01 21.66
C GLU A 121 17.01 -10.02 22.19
N GLN A 122 16.65 -10.94 23.10
CA GLN A 122 15.32 -10.99 23.72
C GLN A 122 14.93 -9.65 24.36
N ARG A 123 15.89 -8.95 24.97
CA ARG A 123 15.67 -7.66 25.63
C ARG A 123 15.43 -6.52 24.64
N LYS A 124 15.81 -6.71 23.39
CA LYS A 124 15.64 -5.74 22.31
C LYS A 124 14.32 -5.92 21.56
N LEU A 125 13.61 -7.03 21.75
CA LEU A 125 12.37 -7.33 21.05
C LEU A 125 11.15 -6.89 21.88
N GLU A 126 10.29 -6.08 21.27
CA GLU A 126 8.94 -5.80 21.74
C GLU A 126 7.93 -6.33 20.73
N LEU A 127 6.89 -7.02 21.20
CA LEU A 127 5.84 -7.57 20.34
C LEU A 127 4.50 -6.90 20.62
N ILE A 128 3.86 -6.41 19.56
CA ILE A 128 2.51 -5.87 19.57
C ILE A 128 1.63 -6.86 18.81
N ILE A 129 0.72 -7.52 19.53
CA ILE A 129 -0.25 -8.44 18.93
C ILE A 129 -1.47 -7.64 18.47
N GLY A 130 -1.73 -7.61 17.17
CA GLY A 130 -2.92 -6.98 16.62
C GLY A 130 -2.82 -6.53 15.18
N ASP A 131 -3.88 -5.84 14.75
CA ASP A 131 -4.01 -5.28 13.41
C ASP A 131 -3.09 -4.07 13.23
N PHE A 132 -2.06 -4.20 12.39
CA PHE A 132 -1.14 -3.10 12.07
C PHE A 132 -1.88 -1.82 11.64
N VAL A 133 -2.98 -1.94 10.88
CA VAL A 133 -3.71 -0.77 10.39
C VAL A 133 -4.34 0.01 11.54
N LYS A 134 -4.72 -0.67 12.63
CA LYS A 134 -5.39 -0.09 13.79
C LYS A 134 -4.46 0.17 14.98
N ALA A 135 -3.33 -0.53 15.05
CA ALA A 135 -2.40 -0.45 16.16
C ALA A 135 -1.85 0.97 16.34
N GLU A 136 -1.71 1.40 17.59
CA GLU A 136 -0.93 2.57 17.93
C GLU A 136 0.55 2.17 17.90
N LEU A 137 1.35 2.94 17.18
CA LEU A 137 2.75 2.62 16.96
C LEU A 137 3.61 3.57 17.80
N PRO A 138 4.61 3.05 18.55
CA PRO A 138 5.62 3.90 19.14
C PRO A 138 6.45 4.57 18.03
N TYR A 139 7.33 5.50 18.40
CA TYR A 139 8.32 6.01 17.45
C TYR A 139 9.30 4.91 17.01
N PHE A 140 9.68 4.95 15.74
CA PHE A 140 10.72 4.12 15.15
C PHE A 140 11.45 4.88 14.04
N ASP A 141 12.72 4.56 13.82
CA ASP A 141 13.56 5.20 12.81
C ASP A 141 13.39 4.55 11.44
N VAL A 142 13.27 3.21 11.42
CA VAL A 142 13.22 2.40 10.20
C VAL A 142 12.07 1.41 10.27
N CYS A 143 11.35 1.23 9.16
CA CYS A 143 10.39 0.13 9.02
C CYS A 143 10.91 -0.92 8.04
N ILE A 144 10.82 -2.20 8.41
CA ILE A 144 11.07 -3.33 7.52
C ILE A 144 9.81 -4.19 7.49
N SER A 145 9.34 -4.58 6.32
CA SER A 145 8.10 -5.35 6.22
C SER A 145 8.11 -6.36 5.09
N ASN A 146 7.61 -7.55 5.41
CA ASN A 146 7.16 -8.59 4.48
C ASN A 146 5.69 -8.94 4.77
N THR A 147 4.84 -7.93 4.86
CA THR A 147 3.41 -8.14 5.16
C THR A 147 2.64 -8.75 4.00
N PRO A 148 1.49 -9.40 4.29
CA PRO A 148 0.53 -9.82 3.28
C PRO A 148 0.12 -8.67 2.35
N TYR A 149 -0.06 -8.98 1.07
CA TYR A 149 -0.26 -7.98 0.02
C TYR A 149 -1.56 -7.19 0.15
N GLN A 150 -2.55 -7.75 0.84
CA GLN A 150 -3.86 -7.16 1.08
C GLN A 150 -3.78 -5.84 1.86
N ILE A 151 -2.73 -5.66 2.68
CA ILE A 151 -2.53 -4.46 3.49
C ILE A 151 -1.47 -3.50 2.93
N SER A 152 -0.98 -3.72 1.68
CA SER A 152 0.11 -2.92 1.11
C SER A 152 -0.20 -1.42 1.05
N SER A 153 -1.34 -1.03 0.48
CA SER A 153 -1.73 0.39 0.41
C SER A 153 -1.97 1.00 1.79
N PRO A 154 -2.79 0.40 2.68
CA PRO A 154 -2.93 0.90 4.05
C PRO A 154 -1.60 1.04 4.79
N LEU A 155 -0.67 0.09 4.60
CA LEU A 155 0.65 0.14 5.21
C LEU A 155 1.44 1.36 4.73
N VAL A 156 1.51 1.59 3.42
CA VAL A 156 2.23 2.74 2.85
C VAL A 156 1.67 4.06 3.39
N PHE A 157 0.35 4.26 3.32
CA PHE A 157 -0.26 5.51 3.78
C PHE A 157 -0.16 5.69 5.30
N LYS A 158 -0.25 4.60 6.08
CA LYS A 158 -0.02 4.66 7.53
C LYS A 158 1.40 5.11 7.85
N LEU A 159 2.42 4.58 7.18
CA LEU A 159 3.81 5.01 7.35
C LEU A 159 4.03 6.47 6.94
N LEU A 160 3.45 6.94 5.83
CA LEU A 160 3.55 8.35 5.41
C LEU A 160 2.86 9.31 6.39
N SER A 161 1.79 8.86 7.03
CA SER A 161 1.06 9.63 8.04
C SER A 161 1.70 9.59 9.44
N HIS A 162 2.63 8.67 9.69
CA HIS A 162 3.23 8.48 11.01
C HIS A 162 4.07 9.70 11.41
N ARG A 163 4.00 10.06 12.69
CA ARG A 163 4.75 11.15 13.29
C ARG A 163 5.34 10.69 14.64
N PRO A 164 6.58 11.10 14.98
CA PRO A 164 7.57 11.81 14.16
C PRO A 164 7.93 11.11 12.83
N ILE A 165 8.46 11.87 11.86
CA ILE A 165 8.75 11.32 10.51
C ILE A 165 9.91 10.33 10.61
N ILE A 166 9.71 9.16 10.01
CA ILE A 166 10.69 8.07 9.98
C ILE A 166 11.79 8.35 8.96
N ARG A 167 12.97 7.77 9.16
CA ARG A 167 14.11 7.92 8.23
C ARG A 167 13.85 7.20 6.91
N THR A 168 13.44 5.93 6.97
CA THR A 168 13.20 5.12 5.78
C THR A 168 12.35 3.89 6.07
N ALA A 169 11.72 3.33 5.05
CA ALA A 169 11.07 2.03 5.09
C ALA A 169 11.59 1.13 3.96
N VAL A 170 11.91 -0.13 4.27
CA VAL A 170 12.26 -1.17 3.29
C VAL A 170 11.15 -2.20 3.27
N LEU A 171 10.38 -2.18 2.19
CA LEU A 171 9.08 -2.84 2.12
C LEU A 171 9.07 -3.83 0.98
N MET A 172 8.62 -5.05 1.24
CA MET A 172 8.42 -6.06 0.20
C MET A 172 6.95 -6.10 -0.22
N PHE A 173 6.71 -6.03 -1.53
CA PHE A 173 5.38 -6.07 -2.14
C PHE A 173 5.35 -7.01 -3.34
N GLN A 174 4.15 -7.26 -3.88
CA GLN A 174 4.01 -7.82 -5.23
C GLN A 174 4.74 -6.93 -6.24
N ARG A 175 5.32 -7.56 -7.27
CA ARG A 175 6.10 -6.87 -8.30
C ARG A 175 5.33 -5.72 -8.93
N GLU A 176 4.08 -5.95 -9.35
CA GLU A 176 3.27 -4.91 -10.00
C GLU A 176 3.04 -3.71 -9.06
N PHE A 177 2.68 -3.98 -7.80
CA PHE A 177 2.47 -2.94 -6.80
C PHE A 177 3.74 -2.12 -6.54
N ALA A 178 4.88 -2.79 -6.34
CA ALA A 178 6.19 -2.14 -6.18
C ALA A 178 6.55 -1.25 -7.39
N LEU A 179 6.31 -1.76 -8.61
CA LEU A 179 6.58 -1.00 -9.83
C LEU A 179 5.63 0.19 -9.99
N ARG A 180 4.36 0.08 -9.56
CA ARG A 180 3.43 1.21 -9.52
C ARG A 180 3.89 2.29 -8.55
N LEU A 181 4.42 1.94 -7.37
CA LEU A 181 4.97 2.93 -6.44
C LEU A 181 6.13 3.72 -7.05
N CYS A 182 7.00 3.03 -7.80
CA CYS A 182 8.19 3.63 -8.44
C CYS A 182 7.92 4.23 -9.83
N ALA A 183 6.70 4.08 -10.36
CA ALA A 183 6.37 4.45 -11.72
C ALA A 183 6.59 5.94 -11.96
N GLN A 184 7.15 6.30 -13.11
CA GLN A 184 7.37 7.68 -13.52
C GLN A 184 6.23 8.14 -14.44
N PRO A 185 5.94 9.45 -14.50
CA PRO A 185 4.99 10.00 -15.47
C PRO A 185 5.32 9.56 -16.90
N GLY A 186 4.29 9.28 -17.68
CA GLY A 186 4.37 8.74 -19.04
C GLY A 186 4.48 7.22 -19.12
N THR A 187 4.79 6.52 -18.02
CA THR A 187 4.87 5.06 -18.01
C THR A 187 3.49 4.40 -17.88
N SER A 188 3.37 3.15 -18.35
CA SER A 188 2.12 2.38 -18.28
C SER A 188 1.64 2.11 -16.85
N LEU A 189 2.54 2.19 -15.85
CA LEU A 189 2.22 1.96 -14.44
C LEU A 189 1.99 3.25 -13.64
N TRP A 190 2.18 4.44 -14.24
CA TRP A 190 1.90 5.72 -13.60
C TRP A 190 0.42 5.85 -13.25
N CYS A 191 0.10 5.99 -11.97
CA CYS A 191 -1.27 6.03 -11.49
C CYS A 191 -1.42 6.90 -10.24
N ARG A 192 -2.67 7.05 -9.77
CA ARG A 192 -2.99 7.79 -8.53
C ARG A 192 -2.14 7.34 -7.33
N LEU A 193 -1.88 6.04 -7.18
CA LEU A 193 -1.02 5.52 -6.12
C LEU A 193 0.40 6.09 -6.22
N SER A 194 0.97 6.10 -7.43
CA SER A 194 2.30 6.65 -7.72
C SER A 194 2.37 8.12 -7.33
N ALA A 195 1.44 8.94 -7.83
CA ALA A 195 1.39 10.37 -7.56
C ALA A 195 1.22 10.66 -6.05
N ASN A 196 0.30 9.98 -5.38
CA ASN A 196 0.04 10.18 -3.95
C ASN A 196 1.24 9.84 -3.08
N VAL A 197 1.93 8.74 -3.37
CA VAL A 197 3.10 8.32 -2.58
C VAL A 197 4.29 9.23 -2.87
N GLN A 198 4.55 9.53 -4.15
CA GLN A 198 5.68 10.37 -4.56
C GLN A 198 5.52 11.84 -4.17
N LEU A 199 4.30 12.28 -3.83
CA LEU A 199 4.09 13.57 -3.18
C LEU A 199 4.82 13.63 -1.83
N PHE A 200 4.71 12.60 -1.00
CA PHE A 200 5.24 12.59 0.37
C PHE A 200 6.55 11.84 0.57
N ALA A 201 7.03 11.06 -0.40
CA ALA A 201 8.26 10.28 -0.26
C ALA A 201 9.01 10.12 -1.58
N THR A 202 10.30 9.83 -1.50
CA THR A 202 11.03 9.20 -2.60
C THR A 202 10.84 7.69 -2.51
N VAL A 203 10.68 7.03 -3.66
CA VAL A 203 10.53 5.56 -3.72
C VAL A 203 11.50 4.99 -4.74
N GLU A 204 12.29 4.02 -4.30
CA GLU A 204 13.31 3.35 -5.10
C GLU A 204 13.04 1.85 -5.15
N HIS A 205 13.17 1.25 -6.34
CA HIS A 205 13.18 -0.19 -6.48
C HIS A 205 14.57 -0.71 -6.12
N ILE A 206 14.65 -1.62 -5.15
CA ILE A 206 15.93 -2.07 -4.60
C ILE A 206 16.32 -3.46 -5.11
N MET A 207 15.39 -4.41 -5.10
CA MET A 207 15.66 -5.76 -5.60
C MET A 207 14.40 -6.53 -6.01
N LYS A 208 14.62 -7.54 -6.86
CA LYS A 208 13.62 -8.53 -7.26
C LYS A 208 13.74 -9.75 -6.34
N VAL A 209 12.59 -10.29 -5.91
CA VAL A 209 12.53 -11.52 -5.11
C VAL A 209 11.62 -12.53 -5.80
N GLY A 210 12.20 -13.66 -6.19
CA GLY A 210 11.49 -14.76 -6.85
C GLY A 210 10.52 -15.48 -5.93
N LYS A 211 9.42 -15.99 -6.47
CA LYS A 211 8.41 -16.75 -5.70
C LYS A 211 8.96 -17.98 -4.97
N ALA A 212 10.03 -18.59 -5.49
CA ALA A 212 10.69 -19.76 -4.89
C ALA A 212 11.34 -19.46 -3.52
N ASN A 213 11.52 -18.19 -3.16
CA ASN A 213 12.08 -17.78 -1.87
C ASN A 213 11.07 -17.88 -0.72
N PHE A 214 9.81 -18.25 -1.00
CA PHE A 214 8.72 -18.24 -0.04
C PHE A 214 8.12 -19.62 0.19
N ARG A 215 7.54 -19.82 1.38
CA ARG A 215 6.75 -21.01 1.71
C ARG A 215 5.42 -20.63 2.40
N PRO A 216 4.26 -21.03 1.85
CA PRO A 216 4.10 -21.51 0.47
C PRO A 216 4.51 -20.44 -0.56
N PRO A 217 4.88 -20.81 -1.81
CA PRO A 217 5.19 -19.84 -2.85
C PRO A 217 3.97 -18.98 -3.21
N PRO A 218 4.13 -17.65 -3.40
CA PRO A 218 3.08 -16.81 -3.97
C PRO A 218 2.85 -17.12 -5.46
N LEU A 219 1.67 -16.72 -5.95
CA LEU A 219 1.33 -16.83 -7.37
C LEU A 219 2.11 -15.83 -8.25
N VAL A 220 2.61 -14.76 -7.65
CA VAL A 220 3.27 -13.65 -8.35
C VAL A 220 4.66 -13.38 -7.79
N GLU A 221 5.47 -12.74 -8.61
CA GLU A 221 6.79 -12.24 -8.24
C GLU A 221 6.71 -11.11 -7.22
N SER A 222 7.77 -10.96 -6.41
CA SER A 222 7.86 -9.96 -5.34
C SER A 222 8.99 -8.96 -5.59
N SER A 223 8.92 -7.79 -4.98
CA SER A 223 9.99 -6.80 -5.03
C SER A 223 10.09 -6.00 -3.76
N VAL A 224 11.33 -5.64 -3.44
CA VAL A 224 11.67 -4.80 -2.30
C VAL A 224 11.83 -3.37 -2.81
N VAL A 225 11.15 -2.44 -2.15
CA VAL A 225 11.25 -1.00 -2.38
C VAL A 225 11.78 -0.31 -1.13
N ARG A 226 12.53 0.76 -1.34
CA ARG A 226 12.87 1.71 -0.28
C ARG A 226 11.97 2.93 -0.44
N MET A 227 11.33 3.33 0.65
CA MET A 227 10.53 4.56 0.72
C MET A 227 11.12 5.48 1.78
N SER A 228 11.50 6.70 1.39
CA SER A 228 12.05 7.70 2.29
C SER A 228 11.11 8.91 2.32
N PRO A 229 10.35 9.10 3.42
CA PRO A 229 9.46 10.26 3.55
C PRO A 229 10.22 11.59 3.46
N LYS A 230 9.62 12.57 2.79
CA LYS A 230 10.15 13.93 2.70
C LYS A 230 9.97 14.63 4.05
N ASN A 231 11.03 15.30 4.51
CA ASN A 231 11.03 16.09 5.74
C ASN A 231 11.66 17.46 5.46
N PRO A 232 10.91 18.57 5.57
CA PRO A 232 9.50 18.65 5.94
C PRO A 232 8.58 18.03 4.87
N PRO A 233 7.38 17.56 5.25
CA PRO A 233 6.39 17.10 4.29
C PRO A 233 5.84 18.31 3.50
N PRO A 234 5.37 18.12 2.26
CA PRO A 234 4.74 19.20 1.50
C PRO A 234 3.53 19.76 2.25
N ALA A 235 3.39 21.10 2.23
CA ALA A 235 2.29 21.82 2.88
C ALA A 235 1.01 21.76 2.03
N VAL A 236 0.50 20.54 1.82
CA VAL A 236 -0.71 20.27 1.03
C VAL A 236 -1.64 19.36 1.82
N ARG A 237 -2.94 19.68 1.82
CA ARG A 237 -3.96 18.78 2.37
C ARG A 237 -4.01 17.53 1.48
N PHE A 238 -3.84 16.35 2.08
CA PHE A 238 -3.79 15.11 1.31
C PHE A 238 -5.11 14.82 0.61
N GLU A 239 -6.22 15.13 1.27
CA GLU A 239 -7.58 14.87 0.81
C GLU A 239 -7.87 15.67 -0.47
N GLU A 240 -7.36 16.90 -0.56
CA GLU A 240 -7.45 17.76 -1.74
C GLU A 240 -6.66 17.18 -2.93
N PHE A 241 -5.41 16.79 -2.68
CA PHE A 241 -4.57 16.20 -3.72
C PHE A 241 -5.12 14.86 -4.21
N ASP A 242 -5.57 14.00 -3.28
CA ASP A 242 -6.21 12.73 -3.63
C ASP A 242 -7.55 12.95 -4.36
N GLY A 243 -8.31 13.96 -3.96
CA GLY A 243 -9.58 14.36 -4.59
C GLY A 243 -9.39 14.76 -6.05
N LEU A 244 -8.46 15.67 -6.34
CA LEU A 244 -8.06 15.98 -7.71
C LEU A 244 -7.55 14.73 -8.43
N GLY A 245 -6.71 13.94 -7.76
CA GLY A 245 -6.19 12.68 -8.28
C GLY A 245 -7.28 11.70 -8.70
N ARG A 246 -8.38 11.57 -7.95
CA ARG A 246 -9.53 10.73 -8.31
C ARG A 246 -10.19 11.18 -9.60
N VAL A 247 -10.31 12.49 -9.80
CA VAL A 247 -10.87 13.07 -11.03
C VAL A 247 -9.96 12.76 -12.21
N VAL A 248 -8.70 13.19 -12.16
CA VAL A 248 -7.82 13.17 -13.35
C VAL A 248 -7.28 11.78 -13.69
N PHE A 249 -7.10 10.89 -12.70
CA PHE A 249 -6.67 9.51 -12.96
C PHE A 249 -7.81 8.54 -13.29
N SER A 250 -9.09 8.94 -13.14
CA SER A 250 -10.25 8.11 -13.51
C SER A 250 -10.17 7.61 -14.95
N ARG A 251 -9.74 8.50 -15.85
CA ARG A 251 -9.42 8.24 -17.25
C ARG A 251 -8.08 8.86 -17.58
N ARG A 252 -7.00 8.38 -16.95
CA ARG A 252 -5.64 8.98 -17.05
C ARG A 252 -5.14 9.25 -18.48
N ASN A 253 -5.63 8.50 -19.46
CA ASN A 253 -5.27 8.63 -20.88
C ASN A 253 -6.18 9.59 -21.65
N LYS A 254 -7.18 10.24 -21.02
CA LYS A 254 -7.99 11.31 -21.61
C LYS A 254 -7.46 12.66 -21.14
N THR A 255 -7.89 13.73 -21.82
CA THR A 255 -7.53 15.09 -21.44
C THR A 255 -8.09 15.43 -20.06
N VAL A 256 -7.42 16.32 -19.32
CA VAL A 256 -7.90 16.79 -18.03
C VAL A 256 -9.31 17.36 -18.19
N ARG A 257 -9.56 18.18 -19.22
CA ARG A 257 -10.91 18.70 -19.53
C ARG A 257 -11.96 17.60 -19.61
N ALA A 258 -11.69 16.53 -20.37
CA ALA A 258 -12.62 15.42 -20.48
C ALA A 258 -12.86 14.73 -19.11
N CYS A 259 -11.89 14.68 -18.21
CA CYS A 259 -12.06 14.13 -16.87
C CYS A 259 -13.01 14.98 -16.00
N PHE A 260 -12.98 16.31 -16.12
CA PHE A 260 -13.91 17.20 -15.40
C PHE A 260 -15.34 17.14 -15.94
N GLN A 261 -15.53 16.73 -17.19
CA GLN A 261 -16.84 16.44 -17.79
C GLN A 261 -17.41 15.06 -17.43
N ALA A 262 -16.75 14.31 -16.55
CA ALA A 262 -17.28 13.02 -16.09
C ALA A 262 -18.51 13.20 -15.17
N ARG A 263 -19.45 12.26 -15.28
CA ARG A 263 -20.69 12.28 -14.49
C ARG A 263 -20.39 12.39 -12.98
N GLY A 264 -21.03 13.35 -12.33
CA GLY A 264 -20.93 13.60 -10.89
C GLY A 264 -19.70 14.41 -10.44
N VAL A 265 -18.73 14.68 -11.32
CA VAL A 265 -17.59 15.55 -10.98
C VAL A 265 -18.03 17.01 -10.88
N LYS A 266 -18.81 17.50 -11.86
CA LYS A 266 -19.36 18.85 -11.83
C LYS A 266 -20.20 19.08 -10.57
N ASP A 267 -21.14 18.18 -10.28
CA ASP A 267 -22.03 18.28 -9.12
C ASP A 267 -21.26 18.31 -7.79
N LEU A 268 -20.22 17.47 -7.65
CA LEU A 268 -19.33 17.45 -6.49
C LEU A 268 -18.61 18.80 -6.30
N LEU A 269 -17.97 19.29 -7.38
CA LEU A 269 -17.21 20.54 -7.31
C LEU A 269 -18.12 21.76 -7.09
N GLU A 270 -19.32 21.75 -7.67
CA GLU A 270 -20.30 22.83 -7.49
C GLU A 270 -20.80 22.88 -6.04
N ALA A 271 -21.06 21.73 -5.42
CA ALA A 271 -21.44 21.66 -4.01
C ALA A 271 -20.31 22.19 -3.08
N ASN A 272 -19.07 21.80 -3.36
CA ASN A 272 -17.91 22.30 -2.61
C ASN A 272 -17.72 23.81 -2.79
N TYR A 273 -17.86 24.32 -4.02
CA TYR A 273 -17.74 25.75 -4.32
C TYR A 273 -18.84 26.58 -3.64
N LYS A 274 -20.09 26.10 -3.62
CA LYS A 274 -21.19 26.75 -2.88
C LYS A 274 -20.91 26.81 -1.38
N THR A 275 -20.38 25.74 -0.82
CA THR A 275 -19.98 25.68 0.60
C THR A 275 -18.89 26.72 0.87
N TRP A 276 -17.84 26.75 0.05
CA TRP A 276 -16.77 27.74 0.16
C TRP A 276 -17.26 29.19 0.00
N CYS A 277 -18.19 29.46 -0.92
CA CYS A 277 -18.79 30.78 -1.09
C CYS A 277 -19.55 31.22 0.19
N SER A 278 -20.31 30.30 0.79
CA SER A 278 -21.00 30.54 2.06
C SER A 278 -20.04 30.83 3.21
N GLU A 279 -18.90 30.14 3.28
CA GLU A 279 -17.90 30.33 4.32
C GLU A 279 -17.06 31.61 4.12
N SER A 280 -16.78 31.97 2.88
CA SER A 280 -15.97 33.15 2.51
C SER A 280 -16.78 34.44 2.37
N GLY A 281 -18.12 34.36 2.45
CA GLY A 281 -19.01 35.50 2.23
C GLY A 281 -19.12 35.94 0.77
N LYS A 282 -18.69 35.10 -0.18
CA LYS A 282 -18.82 35.37 -1.62
C LYS A 282 -20.26 35.14 -2.06
N ILE A 283 -20.90 36.17 -2.60
CA ILE A 283 -22.25 36.08 -3.16
C ILE A 283 -22.14 35.57 -4.60
N LEU A 284 -22.93 34.55 -4.94
CA LEU A 284 -23.06 34.07 -6.31
C LEU A 284 -24.10 34.90 -7.04
N GLU A 285 -23.74 35.43 -8.21
CA GLU A 285 -24.66 36.18 -9.06
C GLU A 285 -25.73 35.26 -9.66
N ASP A 286 -26.92 35.84 -9.87
CA ASP A 286 -28.01 35.16 -10.58
C ASP A 286 -27.56 34.81 -12.00
N GLY A 287 -27.71 33.53 -12.37
CA GLY A 287 -27.30 33.03 -13.68
C GLY A 287 -25.84 32.57 -13.78
N PHE A 288 -25.10 32.48 -12.66
CA PHE A 288 -23.75 31.93 -12.63
C PHE A 288 -23.70 30.48 -13.19
N ASP A 289 -22.99 30.30 -14.30
CA ASP A 289 -22.75 28.98 -14.88
C ASP A 289 -21.43 28.38 -14.38
N PHE A 290 -21.55 27.47 -13.40
CA PHE A 290 -20.41 26.76 -12.84
C PHE A 290 -19.65 25.91 -13.88
N GLY A 291 -20.33 25.41 -14.91
CA GLY A 291 -19.68 24.64 -15.98
C GLY A 291 -18.76 25.52 -16.81
N GLN A 292 -19.25 26.67 -17.25
CA GLN A 292 -18.44 27.66 -17.98
C GLN A 292 -17.27 28.16 -17.13
N TYR A 293 -17.49 28.33 -15.82
CA TYR A 293 -16.43 28.72 -14.88
C TYR A 293 -15.30 27.67 -14.83
N ILE A 294 -15.62 26.38 -14.67
CA ILE A 294 -14.61 25.31 -14.68
C ILE A 294 -13.86 25.23 -16.02
N GLU A 295 -14.56 25.39 -17.15
CA GLU A 295 -13.91 25.40 -18.46
C GLU A 295 -12.92 26.57 -18.59
N THR A 296 -13.30 27.76 -18.15
CA THR A 296 -12.41 28.94 -18.14
C THR A 296 -11.16 28.69 -17.30
N ILE A 297 -11.32 28.11 -16.10
CA ILE A 297 -10.18 27.75 -15.23
C ILE A 297 -9.24 26.76 -15.93
N LEU A 298 -9.80 25.76 -16.61
CA LEU A 298 -9.01 24.75 -17.31
C LEU A 298 -8.25 25.33 -18.51
N GLU A 299 -8.85 26.26 -19.24
CA GLU A 299 -8.21 27.00 -20.34
C GLU A 299 -7.07 27.88 -19.81
N ASP A 300 -7.33 28.72 -18.81
CA ASP A 300 -6.36 29.63 -18.22
C ASP A 300 -5.20 28.90 -17.52
N SER A 301 -5.47 27.72 -16.95
CA SER A 301 -4.44 26.89 -16.30
C SER A 301 -3.41 26.31 -17.28
N GLY A 302 -3.74 26.23 -18.58
CA GLY A 302 -2.93 25.54 -19.58
C GLY A 302 -2.91 24.00 -19.45
N PHE A 303 -3.65 23.42 -18.51
CA PHE A 303 -3.67 21.96 -18.28
C PHE A 303 -4.84 21.23 -18.95
N GLY A 304 -5.81 21.95 -19.54
CA GLY A 304 -7.01 21.35 -20.12
C GLY A 304 -6.75 20.20 -21.11
N GLU A 305 -5.73 20.33 -21.98
CA GLU A 305 -5.32 19.32 -22.97
C GLU A 305 -4.34 18.28 -22.44
N ASN A 306 -3.77 18.50 -21.25
CA ASN A 306 -2.82 17.58 -20.65
C ASN A 306 -3.52 16.29 -20.25
N ARG A 307 -2.75 15.24 -20.00
CA ARG A 307 -3.26 13.93 -19.58
C ARG A 307 -2.55 13.54 -18.31
N ALA A 308 -3.31 13.12 -17.29
CA ALA A 308 -2.73 12.68 -16.01
C ALA A 308 -1.68 11.57 -16.18
N ALA A 309 -1.79 10.77 -17.25
CA ALA A 309 -0.79 9.78 -17.62
C ALA A 309 0.63 10.36 -17.79
N LYS A 310 0.79 11.66 -18.10
CA LYS A 310 2.07 12.34 -18.35
C LYS A 310 2.39 13.45 -17.35
N MET A 311 1.42 13.90 -16.56
CA MET A 311 1.61 14.96 -15.57
C MET A 311 2.39 14.42 -14.37
N ASP A 312 3.43 15.14 -13.98
CA ASP A 312 4.21 14.84 -12.78
C ASP A 312 3.54 15.41 -11.50
N VAL A 313 4.18 15.19 -10.34
CA VAL A 313 3.64 15.70 -9.07
C VAL A 313 3.61 17.25 -9.05
N PRO A 314 4.66 17.98 -9.47
CA PRO A 314 4.59 19.44 -9.66
C PRO A 314 3.42 19.93 -10.53
N ASP A 315 3.16 19.30 -11.67
CA ASP A 315 2.04 19.65 -12.55
C ASP A 315 0.69 19.48 -11.84
N LEU A 316 0.51 18.37 -11.12
CA LEU A 316 -0.70 18.12 -10.34
C LEU A 316 -0.87 19.13 -9.20
N LEU A 317 0.23 19.54 -8.56
CA LEU A 317 0.20 20.58 -7.52
C LEU A 317 -0.14 21.96 -8.09
N LYS A 318 0.38 22.33 -9.27
CA LYS A 318 0.04 23.58 -9.96
C LYS A 318 -1.44 23.61 -10.34
N LEU A 319 -1.95 22.51 -10.90
CA LEU A 319 -3.36 22.39 -11.22
C LEU A 319 -4.23 22.53 -9.96
N LEU A 320 -3.88 21.83 -8.89
CA LEU A 320 -4.58 21.94 -7.60
C LEU A 320 -4.55 23.37 -7.05
N ALA A 321 -3.39 24.02 -7.06
CA ALA A 321 -3.23 25.38 -6.58
C ALA A 321 -4.08 26.37 -7.40
N THR A 322 -4.17 26.17 -8.72
CA THR A 322 -5.00 27.00 -9.61
C THR A 322 -6.48 26.92 -9.18
N PHE A 323 -7.01 25.72 -9.00
CA PHE A 323 -8.39 25.52 -8.51
C PHE A 323 -8.61 26.10 -7.12
N ASN A 324 -7.72 25.79 -6.17
CA ASN A 324 -7.84 26.27 -4.78
C ASN A 324 -7.80 27.80 -4.69
N SER A 325 -6.98 28.47 -5.51
CA SER A 325 -6.89 29.94 -5.54
C SER A 325 -8.19 30.61 -6.00
N LEU A 326 -9.04 29.86 -6.70
CA LEU A 326 -10.33 30.30 -7.24
C LEU A 326 -11.53 29.76 -6.43
N GLY A 327 -11.26 29.18 -5.25
CA GLY A 327 -12.27 28.65 -4.33
C GLY A 327 -12.81 27.25 -4.70
N ILE A 328 -12.20 26.58 -5.68
CA ILE A 328 -12.60 25.22 -6.07
C ILE A 328 -11.80 24.20 -5.27
N HIS A 329 -12.51 23.43 -4.45
CA HIS A 329 -11.95 22.42 -3.56
C HIS A 329 -12.45 21.02 -3.91
N PHE A 330 -11.61 20.00 -3.72
CA PHE A 330 -11.87 18.59 -4.05
C PHE A 330 -12.22 17.74 -2.81
N ALA A 331 -12.15 18.31 -1.61
CA ALA A 331 -12.47 17.69 -0.34
C ALA A 331 -13.00 18.70 0.68
#